data_AF-A0A8J6MMS0-F1
#
_entry.id   AF-A0A8J6MMS0-F1
#
_cell.length_a   1.000
_cell.length_b   1.000
_cell.length_c   1.000
_cell.angle_alpha   90.00
_cell.angle_beta   90.00
_cell.angle_gamma   90.00
#
_symmetry.space_group_name_H-M   'P 1'
#
loop_
_entity.id
_entity.type
_entity.pdbx_description
1 polymer ?
#
loop_
_entity_poly.entity_id
_entity_poly.type
_entity_poly.pdbx_seq_one_letter_code
_entity_poly.pdbx_strand_id
1 'polypeptide(L)'
;MTAKDSAPHILVAPLLRNKSRGLYELLQHLSKERFGAITQRSSILVKDHPNPGDFVYGSHLTVIQIASRELRITFKSHFTLSETQALTQKGSDARTLARVLESTQDLFMEYSNLVAGGLKKELHLRSIAAGISLPLATSGFDELIASDVVRPSTFLDYWIVCGKDFQFTCSVAVDFLDETWLLAFSFEEKEDKAAGSLEIL
;
A
#
# COMPACT_ATOMS: atom_id res chain seq x y z
N MET A 1 26.95 -39.26 -15.82
CA MET A 1 25.73 -38.83 -15.09
C MET A 1 26.16 -37.77 -14.08
N THR A 2 26.05 -36.49 -14.45
CA THR A 2 26.31 -35.38 -13.55
C THR A 2 25.00 -34.62 -13.40
N ALA A 3 24.30 -34.86 -12.30
CA ALA A 3 23.24 -33.99 -11.84
C ALA A 3 23.89 -32.64 -11.49
N LYS A 4 23.73 -31.65 -12.36
CA LYS A 4 24.01 -30.26 -12.01
C LYS A 4 22.77 -29.75 -11.28
N ASP A 5 22.99 -29.37 -10.04
CA ASP A 5 22.09 -28.59 -9.19
C ASP A 5 21.40 -27.48 -10.00
N SER A 6 20.12 -27.68 -10.31
CA SER A 6 19.23 -26.57 -10.61
C SER A 6 18.71 -26.04 -9.27
N ALA A 7 19.39 -25.05 -8.72
CA ALA A 7 18.83 -24.24 -7.64
C ALA A 7 17.43 -23.76 -8.08
N PRO A 8 16.41 -23.79 -7.20
CA PRO A 8 15.10 -23.29 -7.55
C PRO A 8 15.25 -21.80 -7.90
N HIS A 9 15.04 -21.46 -9.18
CA HIS A 9 14.85 -20.08 -9.59
C HIS A 9 13.56 -19.60 -8.92
N ILE A 10 13.67 -18.94 -7.77
CA ILE A 10 12.58 -18.18 -7.19
C ILE A 10 12.25 -17.10 -8.22
N LEU A 11 11.16 -17.29 -8.95
CA LEU A 11 10.65 -16.30 -9.88
C LEU A 11 10.23 -15.08 -9.06
N VAL A 12 11.11 -14.07 -9.00
CA VAL A 12 10.75 -12.76 -8.45
C VAL A 12 9.72 -12.17 -9.41
N ALA A 13 8.52 -11.90 -8.90
CA ALA A 13 7.47 -11.28 -9.71
C ALA A 13 7.97 -9.92 -10.26
N PRO A 14 7.59 -9.56 -11.50
CA PRO A 14 8.02 -8.30 -12.09
C PRO A 14 7.49 -7.10 -11.29
N LEU A 15 8.27 -6.02 -11.23
CA LEU A 15 7.90 -4.83 -10.47
C LEU A 15 6.83 -3.99 -11.19
N LEU A 16 5.82 -3.51 -10.45
CA LEU A 16 4.77 -2.65 -10.98
C LEU A 16 5.34 -1.35 -11.54
N ARG A 17 6.27 -0.70 -10.82
CA ARG A 17 6.92 0.55 -11.27
C ARG A 17 7.53 0.47 -12.67
N ASN A 18 7.94 -0.73 -13.09
CA ASN A 18 8.53 -0.97 -14.41
C ASN A 18 7.45 -1.19 -15.49
N LYS A 19 6.27 -1.72 -15.12
CA LYS A 19 5.16 -1.98 -16.05
C LYS A 19 4.20 -0.79 -16.17
N SER A 20 3.87 -0.14 -15.06
CA SER A 20 2.97 1.01 -14.98
C SER A 20 3.49 2.00 -13.93
N ARG A 21 4.37 2.89 -14.36
CA ARG A 21 4.95 3.92 -13.50
C ARG A 21 3.88 4.85 -12.91
N GLY A 22 2.90 5.26 -13.72
CA GLY A 22 1.83 6.13 -13.23
C GLY A 22 1.02 5.48 -12.11
N LEU A 23 0.65 4.20 -12.23
CA LEU A 23 -0.15 3.51 -11.20
C LEU A 23 0.65 3.37 -9.90
N TYR A 24 1.94 3.06 -10.04
CA TYR A 24 2.85 3.04 -8.90
C TYR A 24 2.94 4.41 -8.20
N GLU A 25 3.16 5.49 -8.94
CA GLU A 25 3.24 6.85 -8.41
C GLU A 25 1.91 7.28 -7.75
N LEU A 26 0.77 6.93 -8.35
CA LEU A 26 -0.54 7.16 -7.73
C LEU A 26 -0.67 6.45 -6.37
N LEU A 27 -0.28 5.17 -6.30
CA LEU A 27 -0.38 4.40 -5.06
C LEU A 27 0.53 4.97 -3.96
N GLN A 28 1.73 5.42 -4.31
CA GLN A 28 2.62 6.12 -3.38
C GLN A 28 2.02 7.45 -2.92
N HIS A 29 1.49 8.25 -3.84
CA HIS A 29 0.83 9.51 -3.55
C HIS A 29 -0.37 9.31 -2.60
N LEU A 30 -1.29 8.41 -2.93
CA LEU A 30 -2.43 8.07 -2.09
C LEU A 30 -1.99 7.53 -0.73
N SER A 31 -0.92 6.74 -0.68
CA SER A 31 -0.36 6.24 0.58
C SER A 31 0.08 7.38 1.51
N LYS A 32 0.74 8.40 0.95
CA LYS A 32 1.16 9.59 1.69
C LYS A 32 -0.02 10.47 2.10
N GLU A 33 -0.83 10.86 1.13
CA GLU A 33 -1.93 11.81 1.27
C GLU A 33 -2.98 11.28 2.27
N ARG A 34 -3.42 10.02 2.10
CA ARG A 34 -4.47 9.43 2.93
C ARG A 34 -4.00 9.17 4.36
N PHE A 35 -2.75 8.72 4.52
CA PHE A 35 -2.20 8.54 5.87
C PHE A 35 -2.03 9.89 6.59
N GLY A 36 -1.61 10.93 5.88
CA GLY A 36 -1.54 12.29 6.40
C GLY A 36 -2.88 12.83 6.85
N ALA A 37 -3.92 12.62 6.04
CA ALA A 37 -5.27 13.07 6.35
C ALA A 37 -5.82 12.44 7.65
N ILE A 38 -5.68 11.12 7.84
CA ILE A 38 -6.24 10.44 9.03
C ILE A 38 -5.42 10.63 10.29
N THR A 39 -4.10 10.79 10.16
CA THR A 39 -3.21 10.99 11.32
C THR A 39 -2.97 12.45 11.66
N GLN A 40 -3.40 13.39 10.80
CA GLN A 40 -3.13 14.82 10.89
C GLN A 40 -1.63 15.14 10.97
N ARG A 41 -0.80 14.32 10.31
CA ARG A 41 0.67 14.49 10.27
C ARG A 41 1.08 15.09 8.93
N SER A 42 1.85 16.17 8.98
CA SER A 42 2.36 16.86 7.79
C SER A 42 3.73 16.35 7.31
N SER A 43 4.53 15.77 8.21
CA SER A 43 5.88 15.27 7.92
C SER A 43 5.88 13.75 7.65
N ILE A 44 5.27 13.36 6.53
CA ILE A 44 5.25 11.97 6.05
C ILE A 44 6.14 11.84 4.81
N LEU A 45 7.00 10.83 4.85
CA LEU A 45 7.86 10.43 3.74
C LEU A 45 7.41 9.08 3.20
N VAL A 46 7.42 8.96 1.87
CA VAL A 46 7.27 7.69 1.16
C VAL A 46 8.57 7.42 0.43
N LYS A 47 9.13 6.23 0.61
CA LYS A 47 10.38 5.78 -0.01
C LYS A 47 10.23 4.36 -0.50
N ASP A 48 11.02 3.99 -1.50
CA ASP A 48 11.07 2.61 -1.98
C ASP A 48 11.53 1.66 -0.87
N HIS A 49 11.00 0.44 -0.86
CA HIS A 49 11.46 -0.58 0.07
C HIS A 49 12.86 -1.08 -0.37
N PRO A 50 13.87 -1.12 0.51
CA PRO A 50 15.24 -1.47 0.12
C PRO A 50 15.38 -2.95 -0.27
N ASN A 51 14.56 -3.83 0.33
CA ASN A 51 14.63 -5.28 0.14
C ASN A 51 13.23 -5.86 -0.16
N PRO A 52 12.72 -5.77 -1.40
CA PRO A 52 11.37 -6.26 -1.76
C PRO A 52 11.22 -7.80 -1.77
N GLY A 53 12.18 -8.55 -1.23
CA GLY A 53 12.20 -10.01 -1.20
C GLY A 53 12.35 -10.61 0.21
N ASP A 54 12.28 -9.80 1.26
CA ASP A 54 12.43 -10.28 2.64
C ASP A 54 11.15 -10.97 3.15
N PHE A 55 10.01 -10.79 2.47
CA PHE A 55 8.67 -11.40 2.69
C PHE A 55 8.06 -11.27 4.10
N VAL A 56 8.82 -10.71 5.05
CA VAL A 56 8.43 -10.38 6.41
C VAL A 56 8.57 -8.88 6.58
N TYR A 57 7.44 -8.18 6.52
CA TYR A 57 7.40 -6.71 6.53
C TYR A 57 6.77 -6.13 7.81
N GLY A 58 6.22 -6.97 8.69
CA GLY A 58 5.58 -6.59 9.94
C GLY A 58 4.96 -7.81 10.63
N SER A 59 4.60 -7.67 11.91
CA SER A 59 3.90 -8.75 12.66
C SER A 59 2.38 -8.73 12.48
N HIS A 60 1.86 -7.65 11.92
CA HIS A 60 0.45 -7.46 11.58
C HIS A 60 0.33 -6.88 10.17
N LEU A 61 -0.78 -7.15 9.52
CA LEU A 61 -1.11 -6.51 8.25
C LEU A 61 -2.60 -6.22 8.15
N THR A 62 -2.93 -5.22 7.33
CA THR A 62 -4.26 -5.09 6.76
C THR A 62 -4.22 -5.35 5.26
N VAL A 63 -5.27 -5.95 4.72
CA VAL A 63 -5.41 -6.23 3.29
C VAL A 63 -6.76 -5.73 2.80
N ILE A 64 -6.77 -5.13 1.62
CA ILE A 64 -7.98 -4.73 0.89
C ILE A 64 -7.81 -5.04 -0.60
N GLN A 65 -8.89 -5.48 -1.24
CA GLN A 65 -8.91 -5.80 -2.66
C GLN A 65 -9.72 -4.77 -3.45
N ILE A 66 -9.19 -4.36 -4.59
CA ILE A 66 -9.87 -3.54 -5.58
C ILE A 66 -9.96 -4.37 -6.86
N ALA A 67 -11.15 -4.48 -7.44
CA ALA A 67 -11.35 -5.31 -8.63
C ALA A 67 -12.23 -4.59 -9.65
N SER A 68 -11.81 -4.66 -10.91
CA SER A 68 -12.60 -4.30 -12.08
C SER A 68 -12.54 -5.43 -13.11
N ARG A 69 -13.08 -5.19 -14.31
CA ARG A 69 -12.93 -6.12 -15.45
C ARG A 69 -11.50 -6.14 -15.98
N GLU A 70 -10.81 -5.01 -15.90
CA GLU A 70 -9.50 -4.73 -16.50
C GLU A 70 -8.35 -5.14 -15.57
N LEU A 71 -8.55 -5.10 -14.26
CA LEU A 71 -7.48 -5.36 -13.29
C LEU A 71 -7.99 -5.82 -11.92
N ARG A 72 -7.10 -6.46 -11.16
CA ARG A 72 -7.28 -6.77 -9.74
C ARG A 72 -6.08 -6.25 -8.96
N ILE A 73 -6.33 -5.61 -7.84
CA ILE A 73 -5.31 -5.03 -6.96
C ILE A 73 -5.53 -5.59 -5.57
N THR A 74 -4.48 -6.15 -4.98
CA THR A 74 -4.40 -6.42 -3.55
C THR A 74 -3.46 -5.41 -2.94
N PHE A 75 -3.98 -4.50 -2.12
CA PHE A 75 -3.18 -3.56 -1.36
C PHE A 75 -3.04 -4.06 0.08
N LYS A 76 -1.84 -3.99 0.62
CA LYS A 76 -1.53 -4.37 2.00
C LYS A 76 -0.75 -3.27 2.69
N SER A 77 -1.00 -3.09 3.98
CA SER A 77 -0.11 -2.36 4.88
C SER A 77 0.34 -3.28 6.00
N HIS A 78 1.64 -3.39 6.19
CA HIS A 78 2.34 -4.26 7.12
C HIS A 78 2.98 -3.40 8.22
N PHE A 79 2.69 -3.71 9.47
CA PHE A 79 3.15 -2.92 10.61
C PHE A 79 3.54 -3.79 11.79
N THR A 80 4.46 -3.27 12.59
CA THR A 80 4.82 -3.82 13.90
C THR A 80 4.31 -2.85 14.97
N LEU A 81 3.68 -3.36 16.02
CA LEU A 81 3.12 -2.50 17.07
C LEU A 81 4.19 -1.62 17.73
N SER A 82 5.40 -2.14 17.96
CA SER A 82 6.52 -1.36 18.53
C SER A 82 6.92 -0.15 17.67
N GLU A 83 6.68 -0.21 16.36
CA GLU A 83 7.01 0.84 15.39
C GLU A 83 5.83 1.77 15.11
N THR A 84 4.64 1.46 15.60
CA THR A 84 3.41 2.19 15.21
C THR A 84 2.51 2.57 16.38
N GLN A 85 2.75 2.06 17.58
CA GLN A 85 1.95 2.36 18.78
C GLN A 85 1.85 3.86 19.08
N ALA A 86 2.87 4.66 18.74
CA ALA A 86 2.84 6.11 18.91
C ALA A 86 1.76 6.82 18.07
N LEU A 87 1.15 6.13 17.08
CA LEU A 87 0.05 6.65 16.28
C LEU A 87 -1.28 6.65 17.05
N THR A 88 -1.46 5.74 18.00
CA THR A 88 -2.76 5.50 18.66
C THR A 88 -2.68 5.62 20.18
N GLN A 89 -1.48 5.50 20.76
CA GLN A 89 -1.22 5.79 22.17
C GLN A 89 -1.30 7.29 22.41
N LYS A 90 -2.32 7.74 23.15
CA LYS A 90 -2.49 9.15 23.53
C LYS A 90 -1.96 9.35 24.96
N GLY A 91 -0.98 10.24 25.11
CA GLY A 91 -0.51 10.72 26.43
C GLY A 91 0.09 9.62 27.33
N SER A 92 0.12 9.88 28.64
CA SER A 92 0.62 8.97 29.67
C SER A 92 -0.39 7.91 30.11
N ASP A 93 -1.54 7.81 29.43
CA ASP A 93 -2.56 6.83 29.80
C ASP A 93 -2.02 5.42 29.53
N ALA A 94 -1.87 4.65 30.61
CA ALA A 94 -1.50 3.24 30.57
C ALA A 94 -2.65 2.42 29.95
N ARG A 95 -2.82 2.51 28.63
CA ARG A 95 -3.66 1.57 27.89
C ARG A 95 -3.00 0.21 27.91
N THR A 96 -3.81 -0.84 28.00
CA THR A 96 -3.33 -2.19 27.76
C THR A 96 -2.82 -2.31 26.33
N LEU A 97 -1.78 -3.11 26.11
CA LEU A 97 -1.25 -3.38 24.77
C LEU A 97 -2.32 -3.86 23.79
N ALA A 98 -3.30 -4.65 24.28
CA ALA A 98 -4.43 -5.12 23.49
C ALA A 98 -5.28 -3.96 22.91
N ARG A 99 -5.57 -2.93 23.72
CA ARG A 99 -6.33 -1.76 23.24
C ARG A 99 -5.55 -0.92 22.26
N VAL A 100 -4.23 -0.79 22.47
CA VAL A 100 -3.35 -0.08 21.52
C VAL A 100 -3.31 -0.83 20.19
N LEU A 101 -3.20 -2.17 20.22
CA LEU A 101 -3.25 -3.01 19.03
C LEU A 101 -4.57 -2.85 18.28
N GLU A 102 -5.71 -2.97 18.96
CA GLU A 102 -7.05 -2.79 18.38
C GLU A 102 -7.19 -1.42 17.70
N SER A 103 -6.84 -0.34 18.40
CA SER A 103 -6.88 1.02 17.82
C SER A 103 -5.93 1.17 16.62
N THR A 104 -4.79 0.48 16.65
CA THR A 104 -3.81 0.52 15.54
C THR A 104 -4.33 -0.27 14.35
N GLN A 105 -4.96 -1.42 14.56
CA GLN A 105 -5.63 -2.17 13.51
C GLN A 105 -6.76 -1.36 12.86
N ASP A 106 -7.60 -0.69 13.65
CA ASP A 106 -8.66 0.19 13.14
C ASP A 106 -8.10 1.32 12.28
N LEU A 107 -7.01 1.94 12.72
CA LEU A 107 -6.30 2.97 11.94
C LEU A 107 -5.83 2.43 10.58
N PHE A 108 -5.20 1.26 10.55
CA PHE A 108 -4.69 0.68 9.29
C PHE A 108 -5.81 0.15 8.38
N MET A 109 -6.93 -0.30 8.94
CA MET A 109 -8.12 -0.66 8.14
C MET A 109 -8.74 0.58 7.49
N GLU A 110 -8.87 1.67 8.24
CA GLU A 110 -9.37 2.95 7.70
C GLU A 110 -8.40 3.53 6.67
N TYR A 111 -7.10 3.47 6.93
CA TYR A 111 -6.07 3.81 5.95
C TYR A 111 -6.23 3.05 4.64
N SER A 112 -6.35 1.72 4.71
CA SER A 112 -6.53 0.87 3.53
C SER A 112 -7.81 1.20 2.78
N ASN A 113 -8.91 1.47 3.49
CA ASN A 113 -10.16 1.94 2.89
C ASN A 113 -9.98 3.24 2.10
N LEU A 114 -9.27 4.21 2.66
CA LEU A 114 -9.07 5.51 2.02
C LEU A 114 -8.14 5.44 0.81
N VAL A 115 -7.09 4.61 0.86
CA VAL A 115 -6.24 4.34 -0.30
C VAL A 115 -7.06 3.67 -1.40
N ALA A 116 -7.82 2.63 -1.08
CA ALA A 116 -8.68 1.94 -2.04
C ALA A 116 -9.76 2.86 -2.63
N GLY A 117 -10.36 3.73 -1.81
CA GLY A 117 -11.34 4.73 -2.23
C GLY A 117 -10.74 5.76 -3.18
N GLY A 118 -9.55 6.27 -2.87
CA GLY A 118 -8.80 7.18 -3.75
C GLY A 118 -8.47 6.53 -5.09
N LEU A 119 -8.01 5.28 -5.06
CA LEU A 119 -7.72 4.52 -6.27
C LEU A 119 -8.96 4.26 -7.11
N LYS A 120 -10.08 3.87 -6.49
CA LYS A 120 -11.37 3.71 -7.15
C LYS A 120 -11.82 5.00 -7.83
N LYS A 121 -11.64 6.16 -7.18
CA LYS A 121 -11.95 7.46 -7.76
C LYS A 121 -11.12 7.73 -9.02
N GLU A 122 -9.81 7.48 -8.96
CA GLU A 122 -8.91 7.65 -10.12
C GLU A 122 -9.20 6.69 -11.27
N LEU A 123 -9.57 5.45 -10.97
CA LEU A 123 -10.04 4.48 -11.97
C LEU A 123 -11.35 4.97 -12.61
N HIS A 124 -12.28 5.49 -11.80
CA HIS A 124 -13.56 6.00 -12.30
C HIS A 124 -13.40 7.20 -13.24
N LEU A 125 -12.46 8.11 -12.97
CA LEU A 125 -12.13 9.23 -13.87
C LEU A 125 -11.65 8.77 -15.26
N ARG A 126 -11.23 7.51 -15.38
CA ARG A 126 -10.79 6.86 -16.62
C ARG A 126 -11.81 5.84 -17.13
N SER A 127 -13.07 5.98 -16.71
CA SER A 127 -14.19 5.11 -17.09
C SER A 127 -14.05 3.65 -16.67
N ILE A 128 -13.24 3.36 -15.65
CA ILE A 128 -13.13 2.02 -15.06
C ILE A 128 -14.03 1.93 -13.83
N ALA A 129 -15.02 1.03 -13.90
CA ALA A 129 -15.86 0.70 -12.77
C ALA A 129 -15.17 -0.34 -11.89
N ALA A 130 -14.69 0.09 -10.72
CA ALA A 130 -14.06 -0.78 -9.73
C ALA A 130 -14.90 -0.96 -8.46
N GLY A 131 -14.94 -2.19 -7.96
CA GLY A 131 -15.41 -2.53 -6.62
C GLY A 131 -14.26 -2.56 -5.62
N ILE A 132 -14.55 -2.30 -4.34
CA ILE A 132 -13.62 -2.44 -3.22
C ILE A 132 -14.17 -3.45 -2.23
N SER A 133 -13.33 -4.34 -1.69
CA SER A 133 -13.70 -5.22 -0.59
C SER A 133 -13.71 -4.45 0.74
N LEU A 134 -14.19 -5.10 1.80
CA LEU A 134 -13.89 -4.64 3.15
C LEU A 134 -12.41 -4.93 3.48
N PRO A 135 -11.77 -4.08 4.30
CA PRO A 135 -10.41 -4.33 4.77
C PRO A 135 -10.44 -5.43 5.83
N LEU A 136 -9.40 -6.26 5.86
CA LEU A 136 -9.22 -7.31 6.86
C LEU A 136 -7.90 -7.09 7.58
N ALA A 137 -7.93 -7.02 8.91
CA ALA A 137 -6.74 -7.03 9.75
C ALA A 137 -6.39 -8.46 10.16
N THR A 138 -5.12 -8.83 10.07
CA THR A 138 -4.61 -10.13 10.51
C THR A 138 -3.24 -9.99 11.17
N SER A 139 -2.84 -11.01 11.91
CA SER A 139 -1.51 -11.12 12.53
C SER A 139 -0.78 -12.32 11.92
N GLY A 140 0.49 -12.14 11.60
CA GLY A 140 1.29 -13.14 10.89
C GLY A 140 2.54 -12.48 10.31
N PHE A 141 3.68 -13.19 10.39
CA PHE A 141 4.97 -12.68 9.97
C PHE A 141 5.20 -12.87 8.48
N ASP A 142 4.79 -14.01 7.93
CA ASP A 142 4.92 -14.29 6.52
C ASP A 142 3.81 -13.59 5.75
N GLU A 143 4.20 -12.84 4.72
CA GLU A 143 3.26 -12.54 3.65
C GLU A 143 2.63 -13.88 3.23
N LEU A 144 1.30 -14.00 3.29
CA LEU A 144 0.60 -15.10 2.62
C LEU A 144 0.84 -14.92 1.12
N ILE A 145 2.04 -15.31 0.67
CA ILE A 145 2.34 -15.53 -0.72
C ILE A 145 1.46 -16.73 -1.03
N ALA A 146 0.48 -16.54 -1.91
CA ALA A 146 -0.01 -17.65 -2.70
C ALA A 146 1.20 -18.14 -3.52
N SER A 147 2.03 -18.99 -2.90
CA SER A 147 3.41 -19.29 -3.30
C SER A 147 3.53 -20.08 -4.58
N ASP A 148 2.41 -20.53 -5.16
CA ASP A 148 2.52 -21.63 -6.11
C ASP A 148 2.35 -21.19 -7.57
N VAL A 149 1.88 -19.96 -7.84
CA VAL A 149 1.80 -19.46 -9.23
C VAL A 149 1.97 -17.93 -9.28
N VAL A 150 3.21 -17.45 -9.44
CA VAL A 150 3.43 -16.10 -9.99
C VAL A 150 2.86 -16.10 -11.40
N ARG A 151 1.70 -15.45 -11.59
CA ARG A 151 1.13 -15.33 -12.93
C ARG A 151 1.97 -14.31 -13.70
N PRO A 152 2.25 -14.53 -15.00
CA PRO A 152 2.96 -13.55 -15.83
C PRO A 152 2.30 -12.15 -15.84
N SER A 153 1.01 -12.08 -15.53
CA SER A 153 0.21 -10.86 -15.46
C SER A 153 0.23 -10.18 -14.08
N THR A 154 0.87 -10.77 -13.07
CA THR A 154 0.95 -10.24 -11.70
C THR A 154 2.22 -9.41 -11.54
N PHE A 155 2.05 -8.16 -11.10
CA PHE A 155 3.14 -7.25 -10.81
C PHE A 155 3.10 -6.84 -9.35
N LEU A 156 4.26 -6.84 -8.70
CA LEU A 156 4.38 -6.52 -7.27
C LEU A 156 5.10 -5.20 -7.07
N ASP A 157 4.79 -4.49 -6.00
CA ASP A 157 5.64 -3.39 -5.55
C ASP A 157 5.54 -3.14 -4.06
N TYR A 158 6.59 -2.52 -3.52
CA TYR A 158 6.78 -2.33 -2.09
C TYR A 158 7.36 -0.94 -1.80
N TRP A 159 6.80 -0.25 -0.82
CA TRP A 159 7.29 1.05 -0.36
C TRP A 159 7.08 1.20 1.14
N ILE A 160 7.84 2.09 1.74
CA ILE A 160 7.78 2.41 3.17
C ILE A 160 7.11 3.77 3.33
N VAL A 161 6.15 3.85 4.24
CA VAL A 161 5.58 5.09 4.74
C VAL A 161 6.16 5.34 6.14
N CYS A 162 6.79 6.49 6.34
CA CYS A 162 7.46 6.79 7.60
C CYS A 162 7.37 8.27 7.97
N GLY A 163 7.57 8.54 9.25
CA GLY A 163 7.67 9.88 9.81
C GLY A 163 8.17 9.81 11.24
N LYS A 164 7.97 10.88 12.01
CA LYS A 164 8.44 10.92 13.41
C LYS A 164 7.75 9.81 14.23
N ASP A 165 8.52 8.90 14.81
CA ASP A 165 8.03 7.83 15.69
C ASP A 165 7.09 6.81 15.02
N PHE A 166 7.10 6.71 13.68
CA PHE A 166 6.43 5.60 13.01
C PHE A 166 7.07 5.18 11.69
N GLN A 167 6.96 3.89 11.39
CA GLN A 167 7.27 3.31 10.09
C GLN A 167 6.37 2.09 9.84
N PHE A 168 5.94 1.91 8.60
CA PHE A 168 5.29 0.69 8.13
C PHE A 168 5.54 0.50 6.64
N THR A 169 5.36 -0.73 6.16
CA THR A 169 5.57 -1.09 4.76
C THR A 169 4.23 -1.27 4.07
N CYS A 170 4.07 -0.73 2.88
CA CYS A 170 2.96 -1.05 1.98
C CYS A 170 3.46 -2.04 0.93
N SER A 171 2.59 -2.98 0.54
CA SER A 171 2.79 -3.79 -0.65
C SER A 171 1.55 -3.76 -1.53
N VAL A 172 1.78 -3.93 -2.83
CA VAL A 172 0.71 -4.08 -3.82
C VAL A 172 0.99 -5.28 -4.71
N ALA A 173 -0.05 -6.02 -5.03
CA ALA A 173 -0.07 -6.97 -6.12
C ALA A 173 -1.13 -6.53 -7.13
N VAL A 174 -0.74 -6.38 -8.39
CA VAL A 174 -1.64 -5.97 -9.48
C VAL A 174 -1.66 -7.04 -10.55
N ASP A 175 -2.83 -7.63 -10.77
CA ASP A 175 -3.10 -8.47 -11.92
C ASP A 175 -3.72 -7.64 -13.03
N PHE A 176 -3.02 -7.47 -14.15
CA PHE A 176 -3.62 -6.89 -15.35
C PHE A 176 -4.38 -7.98 -16.12
N LEU A 177 -5.69 -7.78 -16.26
CA LEU A 177 -6.58 -8.67 -17.03
C LEU A 177 -6.75 -8.15 -18.47
N ASP A 178 -6.57 -6.84 -18.69
CA ASP A 178 -6.51 -6.19 -20.00
C ASP A 178 -5.34 -5.19 -20.03
N GLU A 179 -4.36 -5.42 -20.91
CA GLU A 179 -3.16 -4.59 -21.01
C GLU A 179 -3.36 -3.27 -21.76
N THR A 180 -4.48 -3.08 -22.46
CA THR A 180 -4.74 -1.87 -23.26
C THR A 180 -4.70 -0.60 -22.40
N TRP A 181 -5.13 -0.72 -21.14
CA TRP A 181 -5.17 0.37 -20.19
C TRP A 181 -3.79 0.83 -19.70
N LEU A 182 -2.83 -0.08 -19.62
CA LEU A 182 -1.48 0.20 -19.13
C LEU A 182 -0.79 1.32 -19.91
N LEU A 183 -1.03 1.35 -21.22
CA LEU A 183 -0.46 2.34 -22.13
C LEU A 183 -1.09 3.73 -21.97
N ALA A 184 -2.32 3.79 -21.43
CA ALA A 184 -3.06 5.03 -21.28
C ALA A 184 -2.96 5.62 -19.86
N PHE A 185 -2.43 4.87 -18.88
CA PHE A 185 -2.39 5.33 -17.50
C PHE A 185 -1.17 6.23 -17.22
N SER A 186 -1.43 7.53 -17.13
CA SER A 186 -0.53 8.49 -16.51
C SER A 186 -1.14 9.02 -15.21
N PHE A 187 -0.28 9.29 -14.24
CA PHE A 187 -0.61 10.03 -13.03
C PHE A 187 0.21 11.31 -13.03
N GLU A 188 -0.46 12.45 -12.87
CA GLU A 188 0.18 13.74 -12.68
C GLU A 188 -0.23 14.23 -11.31
N GLU A 189 0.74 14.38 -10.40
CA GLU A 189 0.51 14.99 -9.11
C GLU A 189 0.10 16.45 -9.35
N LYS A 190 -1.13 16.80 -8.97
CA LYS A 190 -1.53 18.21 -9.01
C LYS A 190 -0.82 18.92 -7.87
N GLU A 191 0.08 19.85 -8.22
CA GLU A 191 0.56 20.83 -7.25
C GLU A 191 -0.64 21.62 -6.73
N ASP A 192 -1.03 21.39 -5.48
CA ASP A 192 -1.89 22.31 -4.76
C ASP A 192 -1.13 23.63 -4.64
N LYS A 193 -1.44 24.59 -5.53
CA LYS A 193 -1.04 25.98 -5.35
C LYS A 193 -1.55 26.39 -3.98
N ALA A 194 -0.61 26.60 -3.04
CA ALA A 194 -0.89 27.13 -1.72
C ALA A 194 -1.88 28.28 -1.86
N ALA A 195 -3.00 28.16 -1.14
CA ALA A 195 -4.10 29.11 -1.15
C ALA A 195 -3.54 30.54 -1.17
N GLY A 196 -3.89 31.27 -2.23
CA GLY A 196 -3.51 32.66 -2.41
C GLY A 196 -3.83 33.44 -1.15
N SER A 197 -2.81 34.16 -0.69
CA SER A 197 -2.89 35.34 0.17
C SER A 197 -4.31 35.89 0.32
N LEU A 198 -4.84 35.76 1.54
CA LEU A 198 -5.89 36.64 2.05
C LEU A 198 -5.37 38.09 1.94
N GLU A 199 -5.75 38.79 0.88
CA GLU A 199 -5.80 40.24 0.91
C GLU A 199 -6.91 40.61 1.90
N ILE A 200 -6.49 41.02 3.09
CA ILE A 200 -7.33 41.75 4.03
C ILE A 200 -7.52 43.14 3.41
N LEU A 201 -8.73 43.39 2.88
CA LEU A 201 -9.24 44.75 2.67
C LEU A 201 -9.89 45.25 3.96
#